data_AF-A0A328FIW7-F1
#
_entry.id   AF-A0A328FIW7-F1
#
_cell.length_a   1.000
_cell.length_b   1.000
_cell.length_c   1.000
_cell.angle_alpha   90.00
_cell.angle_beta   90.00
_cell.angle_gamma   90.00
#
_symmetry.space_group_name_H-M   'P 1'
#
loop_
_entity.id
_entity.type
_entity.pdbx_description
1 polymer ?
#
loop_
_entity_poly.entity_id
_entity_poly.type
_entity_poly.pdbx_seq_one_letter_code
_entity_poly.pdbx_strand_id
1 'polypeptide(L)'
;MKNIILIIILFLFLLPANCFSASDKIYSWIDEEGVRHFSDSPTYSVEQKIKGTDLFLIDRHGKKQVITPQRIIQTEASKKSFVNQVIFQQTKPKLKSGSGHLNINVFELFLSSVLPIVYPFFILLLLFIFLKLFISFFLKGSKLKRINSLKTKDKKYDSGVDWDSPDTNSSEFKGFEGEQTVIAMLYRFLDREKYHFFNDLILPENEGTTQIDHLIVSEYGIFIIETKNMKGLIYGNPYQKNWIQWLAGGKYPFQNPFRQNYKHKMCIEKLLKIESDVYFDVIVFMECAKFPKGQPDHVFYPNEFIKFVKSQTKTVLSGNEIDMILSAVESSMVEPSFEAEKKHKTYVKQLLNER
;
A
#
# COMPACT_ATOMS: atom_id res chain seq x y z
N MET A 1 -12.59 15.35 -0.98
CA MET A 1 -12.62 14.35 0.10
C MET A 1 -11.56 13.26 -0.06
N LYS A 2 -11.30 12.74 -1.27
CA LYS A 2 -10.18 11.80 -1.56
C LYS A 2 -8.81 12.29 -1.05
N ASN A 3 -8.52 13.59 -1.14
CA ASN A 3 -7.25 14.16 -0.65
C ASN A 3 -7.13 14.25 0.88
N ILE A 4 -8.24 14.21 1.62
CA ILE A 4 -8.24 14.35 3.09
C ILE A 4 -7.94 12.98 3.74
N ILE A 5 -8.43 11.89 3.15
CA ILE A 5 -8.13 10.53 3.61
C ILE A 5 -6.67 10.17 3.31
N LEU A 6 -6.13 10.59 2.16
CA LEU A 6 -4.71 10.42 1.84
C LEU A 6 -3.81 11.16 2.85
N ILE A 7 -4.24 12.35 3.32
CA ILE A 7 -3.52 13.11 4.36
C ILE A 7 -3.62 12.46 5.74
N ILE A 8 -4.77 11.84 6.09
CA ILE A 8 -4.94 11.13 7.38
C ILE A 8 -4.13 9.83 7.40
N ILE A 9 -4.03 9.12 6.27
CA ILE A 9 -3.17 7.94 6.12
C ILE A 9 -1.69 8.34 6.17
N LEU A 10 -1.30 9.46 5.54
CA LEU A 10 0.06 10.01 5.67
C LEU A 10 0.38 10.42 7.12
N PHE A 11 -0.61 10.90 7.88
CA PHE A 11 -0.44 11.32 9.28
C PHE A 11 -0.31 10.15 10.25
N LEU A 12 -0.94 9.00 9.96
CA LEU A 12 -0.73 7.76 10.72
C LEU A 12 0.69 7.18 10.51
N PHE A 13 1.41 7.62 9.48
CA PHE A 13 2.83 7.32 9.24
C PHE A 13 3.81 8.39 9.77
N LEU A 14 3.33 9.49 10.37
CA LEU A 14 4.16 10.62 10.85
C LEU A 14 4.30 10.68 12.39
N LEU A 15 3.98 9.61 13.12
CA LEU A 15 4.51 9.42 14.47
C LEU A 15 5.93 8.84 14.37
N PRO A 16 6.91 9.31 15.14
CA PRO A 16 8.31 8.99 14.92
C PRO A 16 8.59 7.52 15.29
N ALA A 17 8.50 6.64 14.31
CA ALA A 17 9.39 5.50 14.24
C ALA A 17 10.70 6.03 13.65
N ASN A 18 11.68 6.26 14.51
CA ASN A 18 13.07 6.24 14.09
C ASN A 18 13.36 4.84 13.51
N CYS A 19 13.13 4.67 12.22
CA CYS A 19 13.68 3.59 11.40
C CYS A 19 13.42 3.89 9.92
N PHE A 20 14.49 4.34 9.25
CA PHE A 20 14.85 4.07 7.85
C PHE A 20 13.77 3.46 6.92
N SER A 21 13.45 4.16 5.83
CA SER A 21 14.07 3.95 4.51
C SER A 21 13.29 4.73 3.46
N ALA A 22 13.86 5.82 2.97
CA ALA A 22 13.59 6.27 1.61
C ALA A 22 14.09 5.16 0.65
N SER A 23 13.44 5.00 -0.48
CA SER A 23 13.88 4.07 -1.54
C SER A 23 15.21 4.55 -2.13
N ASP A 24 16.33 4.09 -1.59
CA ASP A 24 17.67 4.35 -2.11
C ASP A 24 17.92 3.40 -3.31
N LYS A 25 17.49 3.75 -4.52
CA LYS A 25 17.88 3.02 -5.74
C LYS A 25 19.34 3.35 -6.07
N ILE A 26 20.25 2.44 -5.76
CA ILE A 26 21.63 2.46 -6.27
C ILE A 26 21.60 1.82 -7.66
N TYR A 27 21.99 2.59 -8.68
CA TYR A 27 22.11 2.08 -10.04
C TYR A 27 23.47 1.39 -10.19
N SER A 28 23.49 0.16 -10.72
CA SER A 28 24.72 -0.54 -11.06
C SER A 28 24.67 -1.09 -12.47
N TRP A 29 25.76 -0.92 -13.22
CA TRP A 29 25.94 -1.50 -14.55
C TRP A 29 27.38 -1.93 -14.75
N ILE A 30 27.61 -2.80 -15.73
CA ILE A 30 28.93 -3.29 -16.11
C ILE A 30 29.20 -2.79 -17.52
N ASP A 31 30.35 -2.16 -17.73
CA ASP A 31 30.75 -1.71 -19.07
C ASP A 31 31.34 -2.85 -19.92
N GLU A 32 31.61 -2.55 -21.19
CA GLU A 32 32.15 -3.51 -22.15
C GLU A 32 33.53 -4.06 -21.75
N GLU A 33 34.23 -3.38 -20.83
CA GLU A 33 35.52 -3.82 -20.27
C GLU A 33 35.37 -4.66 -18.99
N GLY A 34 34.15 -4.91 -18.53
CA GLY A 34 33.85 -5.71 -17.35
C GLY A 34 34.03 -4.98 -16.02
N VAL A 35 34.01 -3.64 -16.01
CA VAL A 35 34.10 -2.84 -14.77
C VAL A 35 32.72 -2.54 -14.25
N ARG A 36 32.51 -2.74 -12.93
CA ARG A 36 31.23 -2.47 -12.27
C ARG A 36 31.19 -1.04 -11.74
N HIS A 37 30.18 -0.29 -12.16
CA HIS A 37 29.90 1.09 -11.76
C HIS A 37 28.75 1.14 -10.77
N PHE A 38 28.81 2.08 -9.83
CA PHE A 38 27.73 2.36 -8.87
C PHE A 38 27.46 3.86 -8.79
N SER A 39 26.18 4.26 -8.75
CA SER A 39 25.78 5.65 -8.58
C SER A 39 24.47 5.80 -7.81
N ASP A 40 24.47 6.72 -6.84
CA ASP A 40 23.32 7.20 -6.07
C ASP A 40 22.93 8.64 -6.44
N SER A 41 23.66 9.27 -7.39
CA SER A 41 23.43 10.63 -7.89
C SER A 41 23.98 10.81 -9.31
N PRO A 42 23.27 11.49 -10.23
CA PRO A 42 23.67 11.66 -11.64
C PRO A 42 25.00 12.42 -11.86
N THR A 43 25.63 12.93 -10.80
CA THR A 43 26.86 13.73 -10.84
C THR A 43 28.14 12.97 -10.51
N TYR A 44 28.07 11.81 -9.87
CA TYR A 44 29.26 11.06 -9.42
C TYR A 44 29.06 9.54 -9.55
N SER A 45 30.14 8.81 -9.85
CA SER A 45 30.15 7.35 -9.89
C SER A 45 31.37 6.78 -9.18
N VAL A 46 31.21 5.56 -8.67
CA VAL A 46 32.29 4.77 -8.06
C VAL A 46 32.57 3.57 -8.95
N GLU A 47 33.84 3.39 -9.31
CA GLU A 47 34.32 2.21 -10.04
C GLU A 47 34.99 1.22 -9.09
N GLN A 48 34.68 -0.08 -9.27
CA GLN A 48 35.41 -1.18 -8.64
C GLN A 48 35.93 -2.13 -9.72
N LYS A 49 37.26 -2.31 -9.79
CA LYS A 49 37.89 -3.25 -10.73
C LYS A 49 37.79 -4.67 -10.19
N ILE A 50 37.22 -5.60 -10.96
CA ILE A 50 36.78 -6.95 -10.52
C ILE A 50 37.94 -7.87 -10.04
N LYS A 51 39.20 -7.42 -10.02
CA LYS A 51 40.34 -8.19 -9.48
C LYS A 51 41.27 -7.41 -8.52
N GLY A 52 40.84 -6.29 -7.93
CA GLY A 52 41.64 -5.54 -6.94
C GLY A 52 40.77 -4.77 -5.93
N THR A 53 41.32 -4.48 -4.75
CA THR A 53 40.65 -3.78 -3.64
C THR A 53 40.64 -2.24 -3.77
N ASP A 54 41.15 -1.71 -4.87
CA ASP A 54 41.28 -0.26 -5.05
C ASP A 54 39.94 0.33 -5.55
N LEU A 55 39.39 1.23 -4.74
CA LEU A 55 38.18 2.00 -5.06
C LEU A 55 38.58 3.37 -5.63
N PHE A 56 37.94 3.77 -6.72
CA PHE A 56 38.17 5.06 -7.36
C PHE A 56 36.91 5.91 -7.34
N LEU A 57 37.06 7.19 -6.97
CA LEU A 57 36.02 8.21 -7.16
C LEU A 57 36.23 8.92 -8.48
N ILE A 58 35.14 9.09 -9.23
CA ILE A 58 35.16 9.76 -10.53
C ILE A 58 34.19 10.94 -10.48
N ASP A 59 34.69 12.13 -10.81
CA ASP A 59 33.86 13.31 -10.92
C ASP A 59 33.19 13.43 -12.30
N ARG A 60 32.25 14.38 -12.43
CA ARG A 60 31.54 14.71 -13.67
C ARG A 60 32.43 15.11 -14.86
N HIS A 61 33.74 15.32 -14.64
CA HIS A 61 34.72 15.65 -15.67
C HIS A 61 35.65 14.46 -15.98
N GLY A 62 35.38 13.28 -15.42
CA GLY A 62 36.12 12.04 -15.67
C GLY A 62 37.42 11.90 -14.87
N LYS A 63 37.65 12.75 -13.87
CA LYS A 63 38.91 12.72 -13.11
C LYS A 63 38.85 11.66 -12.01
N LYS A 64 39.77 10.69 -12.07
CA LYS A 64 39.86 9.58 -11.10
C LYS A 64 40.72 9.95 -9.88
N GLN A 65 40.25 9.63 -8.67
CA GLN A 65 41.03 9.68 -7.42
C GLN A 65 41.02 8.34 -6.69
N VAL A 66 42.17 7.92 -6.16
CA VAL A 66 42.37 6.62 -5.47
C VAL A 66 41.98 6.70 -3.99
N ILE A 67 41.23 5.70 -3.50
CA ILE A 67 40.91 5.55 -2.07
C ILE A 67 41.75 4.41 -1.49
N THR A 68 42.61 4.70 -0.51
CA THR A 68 43.53 3.70 0.08
C THR A 68 42.89 2.92 1.25
N PRO A 69 43.19 1.60 1.44
CA PRO A 69 42.37 0.71 2.28
C PRO A 69 42.57 0.78 3.81
N GLN A 70 43.45 1.63 4.35
CA GLN A 70 43.75 1.67 5.80
C GLN A 70 42.64 2.26 6.69
N ARG A 71 41.47 2.60 6.13
CA ARG A 71 40.28 3.09 6.88
C ARG A 71 39.14 2.09 6.98
N ILE A 72 39.31 0.87 6.46
CA ILE A 72 38.23 -0.11 6.26
C ILE A 72 38.23 -1.18 7.35
N ILE A 73 38.33 -0.82 8.63
CA ILE A 73 37.93 -1.73 9.72
C ILE A 73 37.36 -0.89 10.87
N GLN A 74 36.04 -0.66 10.84
CA GLN A 74 35.12 -0.72 12.00
C GLN A 74 33.71 -0.24 11.59
N THR A 75 32.84 -1.25 11.40
CA THR A 75 31.35 -1.26 11.41
C THR A 75 30.57 -0.35 10.44
N GLU A 76 29.52 -0.91 9.83
CA GLU A 76 28.67 -0.32 8.77
C GLU A 76 27.98 1.00 9.11
N ALA A 77 27.95 1.40 10.39
CA ALA A 77 27.51 2.73 10.80
C ALA A 77 28.46 3.86 10.33
N SER A 78 29.73 3.54 10.07
CA SER A 78 30.76 4.51 9.67
C SER A 78 30.67 4.94 8.20
N LYS A 79 29.96 4.18 7.35
CA LYS A 79 29.81 4.49 5.91
C LYS A 79 28.98 5.77 5.68
N LYS A 80 27.92 6.00 6.46
CA LYS A 80 27.04 7.19 6.32
C LYS A 80 27.69 8.49 6.84
N SER A 81 28.58 8.39 7.82
CA SER A 81 29.24 9.57 8.40
C SER A 81 30.40 10.08 7.54
N PHE A 82 31.17 9.18 6.92
CA PHE A 82 32.37 9.55 6.16
C PHE A 82 32.07 10.29 4.85
N VAL A 83 31.06 9.85 4.07
CA VAL A 83 30.68 10.53 2.81
C VAL A 83 30.22 11.96 3.10
N ASN A 84 29.42 12.15 4.15
CA ASN A 84 28.96 13.48 4.56
C ASN A 84 30.09 14.34 5.17
N GLN A 85 31.04 13.76 5.92
CA GLN A 85 32.19 14.52 6.47
C GLN A 85 33.19 14.96 5.41
N VAL A 86 33.44 14.15 4.37
CA VAL A 86 34.35 14.50 3.28
C VAL A 86 33.75 15.61 2.41
N ILE A 87 32.44 15.55 2.15
CA ILE A 87 31.72 16.61 1.42
C ILE A 87 31.69 17.91 2.25
N PHE A 88 31.55 17.84 3.57
CA PHE A 88 31.51 19.03 4.43
C PHE A 88 32.88 19.68 4.69
N GLN A 89 33.98 18.91 4.65
CA GLN A 89 35.33 19.49 4.79
C GLN A 89 35.86 20.14 3.50
N GLN A 90 35.42 19.71 2.32
CA GLN A 90 35.87 20.30 1.05
C GLN A 90 35.08 21.54 0.61
N THR A 91 33.98 21.90 1.29
CA THR A 91 33.16 23.09 0.99
C THR A 91 33.52 24.34 1.81
N LYS A 92 34.61 24.34 2.58
CA LYS A 92 35.16 25.60 3.14
C LYS A 92 35.95 26.36 2.06
N PRO A 93 35.49 27.53 1.58
CA PRO A 93 36.28 28.33 0.65
C PRO A 93 37.54 28.85 1.36
N LYS A 94 38.72 28.54 0.80
CA LYS A 94 39.94 29.32 1.07
C LYS A 94 39.73 30.71 0.45
N LEU A 95 39.44 31.71 1.28
CA LEU A 95 39.52 33.11 0.90
C LEU A 95 40.98 33.42 0.51
N LYS A 96 41.26 33.43 -0.80
CA LYS A 96 42.42 34.11 -1.36
C LYS A 96 42.05 35.58 -1.56
N SER A 97 42.84 36.45 -0.96
CA SER A 97 42.90 37.88 -1.26
C SER A 97 43.09 38.07 -2.76
N GLY A 98 42.12 38.71 -3.41
CA GLY A 98 42.12 39.04 -4.82
C GLY A 98 40.94 39.96 -5.11
N SER A 99 41.23 41.24 -5.31
CA SER A 99 40.28 42.29 -5.65
C SER A 99 39.46 41.93 -6.90
N GLY A 100 38.18 41.67 -6.70
CA GLY A 100 37.19 41.50 -7.77
C GLY A 100 35.80 41.72 -7.20
N HIS A 101 35.05 42.64 -7.79
CA HIS A 101 33.70 43.03 -7.36
C HIS A 101 32.80 41.79 -7.17
N LEU A 102 32.44 41.50 -5.92
CA LEU A 102 31.50 40.45 -5.56
C LEU A 102 30.07 40.92 -5.88
N ASN A 103 29.48 40.37 -6.93
CA ASN A 103 28.04 40.45 -7.16
C ASN A 103 27.36 39.49 -6.20
N ILE A 104 27.16 39.94 -4.96
CA ILE A 104 26.44 39.18 -3.94
C ILE A 104 24.96 39.27 -4.29
N ASN A 105 24.36 38.14 -4.67
CA ASN A 105 22.92 38.07 -4.88
C ASN A 105 22.22 38.16 -3.52
N VAL A 106 21.91 39.38 -3.09
CA VAL A 106 21.30 39.72 -1.79
C VAL A 106 20.04 38.88 -1.54
N PHE A 107 19.36 38.46 -2.60
CA PHE A 107 18.18 37.60 -2.54
C PHE A 107 18.47 36.19 -1.98
N GLU A 108 19.61 35.58 -2.35
CA GLU A 108 19.98 34.25 -1.85
C GLU A 108 20.42 34.28 -0.38
N LEU A 109 21.13 35.34 0.03
CA LEU A 109 21.46 35.58 1.44
C LEU A 109 20.21 35.86 2.27
N PHE A 110 19.24 36.56 1.70
CA PHE A 110 17.96 36.80 2.35
C PHE A 110 17.17 35.50 2.51
N LEU A 111 17.05 34.68 1.47
CA LEU A 111 16.34 33.39 1.55
C LEU A 111 16.99 32.43 2.57
N SER A 112 18.32 32.29 2.55
CA SER A 112 19.03 31.39 3.46
C SER A 112 19.01 31.83 4.92
N SER A 113 18.90 33.13 5.21
CA SER A 113 18.81 33.65 6.57
C SER A 113 17.38 33.72 7.12
N VAL A 114 16.40 34.00 6.27
CA VAL A 114 15.01 34.24 6.68
C VAL A 114 14.17 32.96 6.68
N LEU A 115 14.36 32.05 5.73
CA LEU A 115 13.57 30.81 5.64
C LEU A 115 13.67 29.95 6.92
N PRO A 116 14.85 29.72 7.53
CA PRO A 116 14.95 28.93 8.76
C PRO A 116 14.23 29.57 9.95
N ILE A 117 14.05 30.89 9.92
CA ILE A 117 13.35 31.64 10.97
C ILE A 117 11.84 31.57 10.74
N VAL A 118 11.36 31.72 9.51
CA VAL A 118 9.92 31.77 9.18
C VAL A 118 9.27 30.39 9.11
N TYR A 119 10.01 29.38 8.66
CA TYR A 119 9.49 28.03 8.44
C TYR A 119 8.96 27.32 9.71
N PRO A 120 9.61 27.42 10.89
CA PRO A 120 9.08 26.88 12.13
C PRO A 120 7.74 27.50 12.52
N PHE A 121 7.55 28.81 12.32
CA PHE A 121 6.28 29.48 12.61
C PHE A 121 5.18 29.04 11.66
N PHE A 122 5.51 28.75 10.40
CA PHE A 122 4.55 28.21 9.43
C PHE A 122 4.12 26.79 9.80
N ILE A 123 5.05 25.93 10.24
CA ILE A 123 4.73 24.59 10.76
C ILE A 123 3.85 24.69 12.01
N LEU A 124 4.20 25.55 12.97
CA LEU A 124 3.39 25.80 14.17
C LEU A 124 1.98 26.29 13.84
N LEU A 125 1.84 27.17 12.84
CA LEU A 125 0.56 27.64 12.36
C LEU A 125 -0.28 26.51 11.74
N LEU A 126 0.33 25.66 10.91
CA LEU A 126 -0.34 24.50 10.32
C LEU A 126 -0.78 23.50 11.39
N LEU A 127 0.08 23.20 12.38
CA LEU A 127 -0.26 22.34 13.51
C LEU A 127 -1.40 22.92 14.34
N PHE A 128 -1.44 24.23 14.55
CA PHE A 128 -2.51 24.91 15.28
C PHE A 128 -3.84 24.87 14.53
N ILE A 129 -3.83 25.07 13.20
CA ILE A 129 -5.02 24.93 12.35
C ILE A 129 -5.53 23.49 12.41
N PHE A 130 -4.63 22.51 12.32
CA PHE A 130 -4.97 21.09 12.39
C PHE A 130 -5.57 20.72 13.76
N LEU A 131 -4.97 21.22 14.85
CA LEU A 131 -5.47 21.02 16.21
C LEU A 131 -6.87 21.63 16.41
N LYS A 132 -7.13 22.82 15.85
CA LYS A 132 -8.47 23.42 15.89
C LYS A 132 -9.51 22.62 15.11
N LEU A 133 -9.15 22.10 13.93
CA LEU A 133 -10.03 21.23 13.15
C LEU A 133 -10.31 19.91 13.87
N PHE A 134 -9.28 19.32 14.48
CA PHE A 134 -9.37 18.11 15.29
C PHE A 134 -10.27 18.31 16.52
N ILE A 135 -10.04 19.38 17.31
CA ILE A 135 -10.88 19.69 18.47
C ILE A 135 -12.32 19.99 18.06
N SER A 136 -12.56 20.73 16.97
CA SER A 136 -13.90 21.00 16.44
C SER A 136 -14.66 19.71 16.08
N PHE A 137 -13.96 18.76 15.44
CA PHE A 137 -14.51 17.45 15.10
C PHE A 137 -14.90 16.65 16.35
N PHE A 138 -14.02 16.59 17.37
CA PHE A 138 -14.27 15.83 18.60
C PHE A 138 -15.30 16.49 19.54
N LEU A 139 -15.31 17.83 19.65
CA LEU A 139 -16.28 18.53 20.48
C LEU A 139 -17.69 18.53 19.88
N LYS A 140 -17.84 18.58 18.54
CA LYS A 140 -19.15 18.39 17.89
C LYS A 140 -19.76 17.01 18.20
N GLY A 141 -18.95 15.96 18.28
CA GLY A 141 -19.41 14.61 18.62
C GLY A 141 -19.96 14.47 20.05
N SER A 142 -19.55 15.35 20.99
CA SER A 142 -19.97 15.27 22.40
C SER A 142 -21.38 15.84 22.66
N LYS A 143 -21.84 16.84 21.89
CA LYS A 143 -23.16 17.45 22.05
C LYS A 143 -24.32 16.53 21.63
N LEU A 144 -24.07 15.58 20.72
CA LEU A 144 -25.06 14.60 20.29
C LEU A 144 -25.37 13.51 21.33
N LYS A 145 -24.48 13.29 22.32
CA LYS A 145 -24.71 12.26 23.36
C LYS A 145 -25.77 12.64 24.39
N ARG A 146 -26.11 13.92 24.55
CA ARG A 146 -27.01 14.39 25.63
C ARG A 146 -28.51 14.34 25.26
N ILE A 147 -28.85 14.27 23.98
CA ILE A 147 -30.25 14.30 23.50
C ILE A 147 -30.89 12.90 23.46
N ASN A 148 -30.08 11.83 23.41
CA ASN A 148 -30.60 10.45 23.29
C ASN A 148 -31.04 9.79 24.61
N SER A 149 -30.96 10.48 25.76
CA SER A 149 -31.23 9.88 27.07
C SER A 149 -32.71 9.89 27.51
N LEU A 150 -33.65 10.39 26.70
CA LEU A 150 -35.05 10.61 27.13
C LEU A 150 -36.14 9.91 26.29
N LYS A 151 -35.82 8.87 25.51
CA LYS A 151 -36.87 8.03 24.89
C LYS A 151 -36.59 6.55 25.04
N THR A 152 -36.92 6.02 26.20
CA THR A 152 -37.18 4.59 26.38
C THR A 152 -38.63 4.28 26.00
N LYS A 153 -38.86 3.35 25.08
CA LYS A 153 -39.55 2.05 25.33
C LYS A 153 -40.01 1.41 24.01
N ASP A 154 -39.57 0.16 23.86
CA ASP A 154 -40.20 -0.98 23.19
C ASP A 154 -39.47 -1.63 21.99
N LYS A 155 -38.89 -2.80 22.32
CA LYS A 155 -38.85 -4.08 21.60
C LYS A 155 -37.81 -4.35 20.50
N LYS A 156 -36.82 -5.15 20.95
CA LYS A 156 -36.25 -6.37 20.33
C LYS A 156 -35.54 -6.19 18.97
N TYR A 157 -34.22 -6.46 18.99
CA TYR A 157 -33.23 -6.36 17.89
C TYR A 157 -32.68 -4.95 17.62
N ASP A 158 -32.10 -4.31 18.65
CA ASP A 158 -31.32 -3.10 18.48
C ASP A 158 -29.81 -3.42 18.57
N SER A 159 -29.14 -3.51 17.42
CA SER A 159 -27.68 -3.58 17.37
C SER A 159 -27.01 -2.20 17.35
N GLY A 160 -27.76 -1.11 17.58
CA GLY A 160 -27.25 0.26 17.56
C GLY A 160 -26.69 0.71 16.20
N VAL A 161 -26.85 -0.10 15.16
CA VAL A 161 -26.42 0.21 13.79
C VAL A 161 -27.58 0.92 13.12
N ASP A 162 -27.37 2.19 12.76
CA ASP A 162 -28.32 2.96 11.96
C ASP A 162 -28.38 2.39 10.53
N TRP A 163 -29.38 1.54 10.28
CA TRP A 163 -29.67 0.97 8.96
C TRP A 163 -30.35 1.97 8.02
N ASP A 164 -30.82 3.10 8.55
CA ASP A 164 -31.71 4.05 7.87
C ASP A 164 -30.94 5.21 7.23
N SER A 165 -29.66 5.39 7.57
CA SER A 165 -28.78 6.34 6.89
C SER A 165 -28.62 5.98 5.40
N PRO A 166 -29.08 6.82 4.44
CA PRO A 166 -28.82 6.62 3.03
C PRO A 166 -27.31 6.61 2.80
N ASP A 167 -26.83 5.61 2.08
CA ASP A 167 -25.42 5.56 1.68
C ASP A 167 -25.18 6.67 0.64
N THR A 168 -24.67 7.81 1.09
CA THR A 168 -24.45 9.01 0.26
C THR A 168 -23.21 8.90 -0.63
N ASN A 169 -22.41 7.84 -0.49
CA ASN A 169 -21.20 7.62 -1.25
C ASN A 169 -21.48 6.72 -2.46
N SER A 170 -20.76 6.94 -3.57
CA SER A 170 -20.87 6.04 -4.72
C SER A 170 -20.42 4.62 -4.35
N SER A 171 -21.04 3.61 -4.96
CA SER A 171 -20.69 2.19 -4.77
C SER A 171 -19.21 1.92 -4.99
N GLU A 172 -18.60 2.60 -5.96
CA GLU A 172 -17.16 2.52 -6.26
C GLU A 172 -16.29 3.03 -5.10
N PHE A 173 -16.69 4.13 -4.45
CA PHE A 173 -15.95 4.66 -3.30
C PHE A 173 -16.05 3.72 -2.10
N LYS A 174 -17.22 3.10 -1.90
CA LYS A 174 -17.39 2.10 -0.85
C LYS A 174 -16.57 0.84 -1.10
N GLY A 175 -16.55 0.33 -2.33
CA GLY A 175 -15.69 -0.81 -2.70
C GLY A 175 -14.23 -0.52 -2.32
N PHE A 176 -13.73 0.62 -2.80
CA PHE A 176 -12.37 1.08 -2.50
C PHE A 176 -12.08 1.20 -1.01
N GLU A 177 -12.95 1.81 -0.20
CA GLU A 177 -12.75 1.92 1.26
C GLU A 177 -12.63 0.56 1.94
N GLY A 178 -13.42 -0.43 1.49
CA GLY A 178 -13.35 -1.80 2.01
C GLY A 178 -12.02 -2.46 1.69
N GLU A 179 -11.63 -2.43 0.41
CA GLU A 179 -10.37 -3.00 -0.09
C GLU A 179 -9.17 -2.39 0.64
N GLN A 180 -9.13 -1.06 0.79
CA GLN A 180 -8.05 -0.38 1.53
C GLN A 180 -8.01 -0.79 3.01
N THR A 181 -9.16 -1.05 3.62
CA THR A 181 -9.21 -1.52 5.00
C THR A 181 -8.67 -2.95 5.11
N VAL A 182 -8.99 -3.84 4.16
CA VAL A 182 -8.40 -5.19 4.11
C VAL A 182 -6.89 -5.11 3.95
N ILE A 183 -6.39 -4.30 3.01
CA ILE A 183 -4.95 -4.07 2.81
C ILE A 183 -4.29 -3.65 4.13
N ALA A 184 -4.83 -2.65 4.82
CA ALA A 184 -4.29 -2.19 6.09
C ALA A 184 -4.23 -3.33 7.14
N MET A 185 -5.24 -4.20 7.17
CA MET A 185 -5.27 -5.35 8.06
C MET A 185 -4.22 -6.41 7.70
N LEU A 186 -4.04 -6.71 6.41
CA LEU A 186 -3.00 -7.65 5.94
C LEU A 186 -1.61 -7.18 6.40
N TYR A 187 -1.26 -5.93 6.10
CA TYR A 187 0.03 -5.36 6.50
C TYR A 187 0.21 -5.21 8.01
N ARG A 188 -0.89 -5.06 8.77
CA ARG A 188 -0.83 -4.89 10.22
C ARG A 188 -0.68 -6.20 10.97
N PHE A 189 -1.26 -7.28 10.46
CA PHE A 189 -1.44 -8.51 11.23
C PHE A 189 -0.70 -9.72 10.67
N LEU A 190 -0.31 -9.73 9.40
CA LEU A 190 0.40 -10.86 8.79
C LEU A 190 1.89 -10.55 8.63
N ASP A 191 2.71 -11.58 8.80
CA ASP A 191 4.17 -11.48 8.70
C ASP A 191 4.62 -11.44 7.24
N ARG A 192 5.30 -10.36 6.85
CA ARG A 192 5.69 -10.12 5.44
C ARG A 192 6.82 -11.03 4.96
N GLU A 193 7.51 -11.73 5.86
CA GLU A 193 8.48 -12.74 5.46
C GLU A 193 7.79 -14.06 5.05
N LYS A 194 6.55 -14.27 5.47
CA LYS A 194 5.79 -15.51 5.23
C LYS A 194 4.60 -15.34 4.29
N TYR A 195 4.04 -14.14 4.25
CA TYR A 195 2.85 -13.82 3.48
C TYR A 195 3.16 -12.68 2.51
N HIS A 196 3.00 -12.96 1.22
CA HIS A 196 3.19 -12.03 0.12
C HIS A 196 1.82 -11.60 -0.43
N PHE A 197 1.62 -10.29 -0.63
CA PHE A 197 0.32 -9.73 -1.01
C PHE A 197 0.36 -9.15 -2.41
N PHE A 198 -0.61 -9.51 -3.23
CA PHE A 198 -0.97 -8.81 -4.45
C PHE A 198 -2.37 -8.23 -4.28
N ASN A 199 -2.49 -6.90 -4.38
CA ASN A 199 -3.76 -6.19 -4.22
C ASN A 199 -4.14 -5.56 -5.55
N ASP A 200 -5.44 -5.50 -5.84
CA ASP A 200 -5.98 -4.99 -7.10
C ASP A 200 -5.33 -5.70 -8.32
N LEU A 201 -5.18 -7.03 -8.21
CA LEU A 201 -4.47 -7.85 -9.18
C LEU A 201 -5.31 -8.03 -10.44
N ILE A 202 -4.91 -7.38 -11.53
CA ILE A 202 -5.54 -7.51 -12.84
C ILE A 202 -4.78 -8.54 -13.67
N LEU A 203 -5.47 -9.65 -14.00
CA LEU A 203 -4.94 -10.71 -14.85
C LEU A 203 -5.70 -10.78 -16.18
N PRO A 204 -5.03 -11.15 -17.29
CA PRO A 204 -5.69 -11.41 -18.56
C PRO A 204 -6.58 -12.66 -18.48
N GLU A 205 -7.81 -12.56 -18.99
CA GLU A 205 -8.77 -13.67 -19.03
C GLU A 205 -9.43 -13.74 -20.42
N ASN A 206 -9.07 -14.73 -21.24
CA ASN A 206 -9.58 -14.97 -22.60
C ASN A 206 -9.72 -13.69 -23.48
N GLU A 207 -10.89 -13.03 -23.44
CA GLU A 207 -11.24 -11.84 -24.23
C GLU A 207 -11.21 -10.52 -23.43
N GLY A 208 -10.84 -10.57 -22.16
CA GLY A 208 -10.84 -9.42 -21.25
C GLY A 208 -9.85 -9.59 -20.11
N THR A 209 -10.23 -9.08 -18.94
CA THR A 209 -9.44 -9.15 -17.71
C THR A 209 -10.31 -9.53 -16.53
N THR A 210 -9.68 -10.13 -15.53
CA THR A 210 -10.27 -10.39 -14.22
C THR A 210 -9.50 -9.59 -13.18
N GLN A 211 -10.21 -9.03 -12.21
CA GLN A 211 -9.61 -8.30 -11.09
C GLN A 211 -9.83 -9.11 -9.82
N ILE A 212 -8.75 -9.41 -9.13
CA ILE A 212 -8.74 -10.09 -7.85
C ILE A 212 -8.41 -9.06 -6.78
N ASP A 213 -9.32 -8.79 -5.86
CA ASP A 213 -9.15 -7.72 -4.86
C ASP A 213 -7.86 -7.94 -4.06
N HIS A 214 -7.68 -9.14 -3.49
CA HIS A 214 -6.43 -9.51 -2.84
C HIS A 214 -6.08 -10.98 -3.08
N LEU A 215 -4.81 -11.23 -3.37
CA LEU A 215 -4.20 -12.54 -3.44
C LEU A 215 -3.06 -12.60 -2.41
N ILE A 216 -3.10 -13.59 -1.52
CA ILE A 216 -2.01 -13.86 -0.59
C ILE A 216 -1.31 -15.15 -1.01
N VAL A 217 0.02 -15.10 -1.14
CA VAL A 217 0.86 -16.28 -1.35
C VAL A 217 1.70 -16.51 -0.10
N SER A 218 1.69 -17.74 0.42
CA SER A 218 2.45 -18.11 1.61
C SER A 218 2.83 -19.59 1.58
N GLU A 219 3.72 -20.01 2.47
CA GLU A 219 4.03 -21.44 2.67
C GLU A 219 2.80 -22.28 3.05
N TYR A 220 1.75 -21.64 3.59
CA TYR A 220 0.51 -22.30 4.01
C TYR A 220 -0.55 -22.36 2.90
N GLY A 221 -0.27 -21.80 1.72
CA GLY A 221 -1.16 -21.82 0.55
C GLY A 221 -1.44 -20.43 -0.03
N ILE A 222 -2.39 -20.42 -0.98
CA ILE A 222 -2.79 -19.28 -1.80
C ILE A 222 -4.21 -18.85 -1.40
N PHE A 223 -4.37 -17.66 -0.84
CA PHE A 223 -5.65 -17.14 -0.39
C PHE A 223 -6.20 -16.13 -1.40
N ILE A 224 -7.38 -16.41 -1.94
CA ILE A 224 -8.09 -15.56 -2.89
C ILE A 224 -9.19 -14.85 -2.12
N ILE A 225 -9.03 -13.53 -1.98
CA ILE A 225 -9.88 -12.71 -1.12
C ILE A 225 -10.76 -11.82 -1.99
N GLU A 226 -12.07 -11.92 -1.77
CA GLU A 226 -13.07 -11.00 -2.31
C GLU A 226 -13.60 -10.10 -1.18
N THR A 227 -13.58 -8.79 -1.40
CA THR A 227 -13.98 -7.80 -0.40
C THR A 227 -15.37 -7.25 -0.70
N LYS A 228 -16.27 -7.32 0.29
CA LYS A 228 -17.62 -6.75 0.22
C LYS A 228 -17.81 -5.70 1.30
N ASN A 229 -17.74 -4.44 0.90
CA ASN A 229 -18.06 -3.33 1.80
C ASN A 229 -19.55 -2.98 1.79
N MET A 230 -20.37 -3.81 2.43
CA MET A 230 -21.82 -3.63 2.46
C MET A 230 -22.46 -3.93 3.81
N LYS A 231 -23.43 -3.10 4.20
CA LYS A 231 -24.31 -3.30 5.36
C LYS A 231 -25.63 -3.98 4.98
N GLY A 232 -26.38 -4.42 5.97
CA GLY A 232 -27.76 -4.87 5.84
C GLY A 232 -27.90 -6.38 5.92
N LEU A 233 -29.09 -6.88 5.56
CA LEU A 233 -29.35 -8.32 5.58
C LEU A 233 -28.92 -8.93 4.25
N ILE A 234 -28.02 -9.90 4.30
CA ILE A 234 -27.51 -10.60 3.12
C ILE A 234 -28.17 -11.96 3.01
N TYR A 235 -28.79 -12.22 1.86
CA TYR A 235 -29.44 -13.46 1.52
C TYR A 235 -28.79 -14.07 0.29
N GLY A 236 -28.33 -15.31 0.41
CA GLY A 236 -27.72 -16.03 -0.69
C GLY A 236 -27.30 -17.42 -0.27
N ASN A 237 -27.00 -18.26 -1.25
CA ASN A 237 -26.26 -19.50 -1.06
C ASN A 237 -25.15 -19.62 -2.13
N PRO A 238 -24.14 -20.48 -1.93
CA PRO A 238 -23.00 -20.59 -2.84
C PRO A 238 -23.36 -20.93 -4.30
N TYR A 239 -24.49 -21.61 -4.53
CA TYR A 239 -24.88 -22.08 -5.86
C TYR A 239 -25.66 -21.04 -6.69
N GLN A 240 -26.23 -20.02 -6.05
CA GLN A 240 -27.01 -18.98 -6.72
C GLN A 240 -26.12 -18.06 -7.57
N LYS A 241 -26.63 -17.58 -8.71
CA LYS A 241 -25.91 -16.61 -9.57
C LYS A 241 -25.70 -15.27 -8.84
N ASN A 242 -26.75 -14.80 -8.18
CA ASN A 242 -26.80 -13.53 -7.47
C ASN A 242 -27.23 -13.74 -6.03
N TRP A 243 -26.70 -12.91 -5.14
CA TRP A 243 -27.19 -12.74 -3.77
C TRP A 243 -28.05 -11.49 -3.69
N ILE A 244 -28.77 -11.34 -2.59
CA ILE A 244 -29.66 -10.20 -2.33
C ILE A 244 -29.18 -9.49 -1.08
N GLN A 245 -28.90 -8.21 -1.22
CA GLN A 245 -28.75 -7.28 -0.10
C GLN A 245 -30.12 -6.66 0.18
N TRP A 246 -30.59 -6.76 1.42
CA TRP A 246 -31.83 -6.14 1.85
C TRP A 246 -31.52 -4.99 2.82
N LEU A 247 -31.86 -3.78 2.38
CA LEU A 247 -31.79 -2.52 3.12
C LEU A 247 -33.21 -1.97 3.35
N ALA A 248 -33.37 -0.94 4.20
CA ALA A 248 -34.67 -0.31 4.44
C ALA A 248 -35.38 0.11 3.13
N GLY A 249 -34.62 0.58 2.14
CA GLY A 249 -35.12 1.03 0.84
C GLY A 249 -35.47 -0.07 -0.17
N GLY A 250 -35.17 -1.34 0.12
CA GLY A 250 -35.53 -2.45 -0.78
C GLY A 250 -34.50 -3.57 -0.87
N LYS A 251 -34.67 -4.40 -1.90
CA LYS A 251 -33.84 -5.56 -2.21
C LYS A 251 -32.98 -5.25 -3.43
N TYR A 252 -31.66 -5.40 -3.26
CA TYR A 252 -30.67 -5.10 -4.28
C TYR A 252 -29.92 -6.38 -4.61
N PRO A 253 -30.13 -6.97 -5.80
CA PRO A 253 -29.35 -8.13 -6.22
C PRO A 253 -27.91 -7.71 -6.53
N PHE A 254 -26.95 -8.54 -6.15
CA PHE A 254 -25.55 -8.37 -6.50
C PHE A 254 -24.95 -9.73 -6.88
N GLN A 255 -23.83 -9.72 -7.60
CA GLN A 255 -23.18 -10.96 -8.02
C GLN A 255 -22.73 -11.76 -6.80
N ASN A 256 -22.94 -13.08 -6.83
CA ASN A 256 -22.50 -13.95 -5.75
C ASN A 256 -20.95 -13.94 -5.64
N PRO A 257 -20.37 -13.58 -4.48
CA PRO A 257 -18.92 -13.51 -4.27
C PRO A 257 -18.21 -14.86 -4.46
N PHE A 258 -18.83 -15.99 -4.08
CA PHE A 258 -18.26 -17.32 -4.33
C PHE A 258 -18.04 -17.59 -5.82
N ARG A 259 -18.94 -17.08 -6.67
CA ARG A 259 -18.79 -17.24 -8.12
C ARG A 259 -17.73 -16.32 -8.70
N GLN A 260 -17.45 -15.19 -8.04
CA GLN A 260 -16.32 -14.32 -8.41
C GLN A 260 -15.02 -15.02 -8.04
N ASN A 261 -14.86 -15.47 -6.80
CA ASN A 261 -13.67 -16.20 -6.36
C ASN A 261 -13.45 -17.52 -7.10
N TYR A 262 -14.49 -18.24 -7.50
CA TYR A 262 -14.32 -19.41 -8.36
C TYR A 262 -13.64 -19.04 -9.69
N LYS A 263 -14.04 -17.93 -10.33
CA LYS A 263 -13.39 -17.46 -11.57
C LYS A 263 -11.95 -17.04 -11.33
N HIS A 264 -11.70 -16.31 -10.25
CA HIS A 264 -10.35 -15.90 -9.84
C HIS A 264 -9.45 -17.13 -9.65
N LYS A 265 -9.96 -18.15 -8.95
CA LYS A 265 -9.28 -19.42 -8.76
C LYS A 265 -8.96 -20.10 -10.09
N MET A 266 -9.92 -20.23 -11.00
CA MET A 266 -9.67 -20.82 -12.32
C MET A 266 -8.61 -20.05 -13.12
N CYS A 267 -8.61 -18.71 -13.03
CA CYS A 267 -7.60 -17.88 -13.67
C CYS A 267 -6.19 -18.16 -13.12
N ILE A 268 -6.06 -18.19 -11.79
CA ILE A 268 -4.78 -18.46 -11.12
C ILE A 268 -4.33 -19.90 -11.32
N GLU A 269 -5.22 -20.88 -11.24
CA GLU A 269 -4.89 -22.29 -11.50
C GLU A 269 -4.36 -22.48 -12.92
N LYS A 270 -4.95 -21.80 -13.91
CA LYS A 270 -4.47 -21.82 -15.30
C LYS A 270 -3.08 -21.17 -15.44
N LEU A 271 -2.83 -20.09 -14.70
CA LEU A 271 -1.56 -19.38 -14.69
C LEU A 271 -0.45 -20.23 -14.05
N LEU A 272 -0.70 -20.76 -12.85
CA LEU A 272 0.31 -21.40 -12.01
C LEU A 272 0.45 -22.90 -12.28
N LYS A 273 -0.59 -23.56 -12.80
CA LYS A 273 -0.65 -25.02 -13.02
C LYS A 273 -0.39 -25.84 -11.75
N ILE A 274 -0.85 -25.33 -10.61
CA ILE A 274 -0.75 -25.98 -9.29
C ILE A 274 -2.10 -26.64 -8.94
N GLU A 275 -2.03 -27.74 -8.19
CA GLU A 275 -3.20 -28.50 -7.73
C GLU A 275 -4.14 -27.67 -6.84
N SER A 276 -5.42 -28.08 -6.79
CA SER A 276 -6.51 -27.27 -6.25
C SER A 276 -6.53 -27.17 -4.71
N ASP A 277 -5.77 -28.00 -4.01
CA ASP A 277 -5.77 -28.15 -2.54
C ASP A 277 -4.96 -27.06 -1.80
N VAL A 278 -4.13 -26.30 -2.51
CA VAL A 278 -3.39 -25.16 -1.94
C VAL A 278 -4.18 -23.86 -1.92
N TYR A 279 -5.37 -23.82 -2.54
CA TYR A 279 -6.16 -22.60 -2.71
C TYR A 279 -7.27 -22.47 -1.67
N PHE A 280 -7.32 -21.31 -1.01
CA PHE A 280 -8.33 -20.95 -0.03
C PHE A 280 -9.23 -19.83 -0.56
N ASP A 281 -10.53 -20.11 -0.63
CA ASP A 281 -11.57 -19.12 -0.91
C ASP A 281 -11.86 -18.32 0.38
N VAL A 282 -11.80 -16.99 0.29
CA VAL A 282 -12.02 -16.08 1.42
C VAL A 282 -12.90 -14.91 0.95
N ILE A 283 -14.06 -14.75 1.58
CA ILE A 283 -14.97 -13.63 1.30
C ILE A 283 -15.09 -12.79 2.56
N VAL A 284 -14.73 -11.50 2.47
CA VAL A 284 -14.69 -10.61 3.63
C VAL A 284 -15.77 -9.55 3.53
N PHE A 285 -16.69 -9.52 4.50
CA PHE A 285 -17.67 -8.45 4.63
C PHE A 285 -17.18 -7.40 5.63
N MET A 286 -16.87 -6.19 5.14
CA MET A 286 -16.19 -5.14 5.93
C MET A 286 -17.14 -4.29 6.79
N GLU A 287 -18.38 -4.15 6.34
CA GLU A 287 -19.42 -3.37 7.03
C GLU A 287 -20.30 -4.29 7.92
N CYS A 288 -21.35 -3.72 8.51
CA CYS A 288 -22.32 -4.45 9.32
C CYS A 288 -23.27 -5.31 8.45
N ALA A 289 -22.76 -6.22 7.63
CA ALA A 289 -23.60 -7.24 7.00
C ALA A 289 -24.10 -8.22 8.07
N LYS A 290 -25.33 -8.71 7.94
CA LYS A 290 -25.87 -9.80 8.76
C LYS A 290 -26.40 -10.90 7.85
N PHE A 291 -26.22 -12.15 8.26
CA PHE A 291 -26.69 -13.33 7.53
C PHE A 291 -27.82 -14.00 8.31
N PRO A 292 -29.10 -13.70 8.03
CA PRO A 292 -30.23 -14.22 8.82
C PRO A 292 -30.35 -15.75 8.84
N LYS A 293 -29.79 -16.42 7.84
CA LYS A 293 -29.76 -17.88 7.73
C LYS A 293 -28.45 -18.51 8.24
N GLY A 294 -27.64 -17.73 8.96
CA GLY A 294 -26.29 -18.12 9.36
C GLY A 294 -25.25 -17.62 8.36
N GLN A 295 -24.07 -17.27 8.89
CA GLN A 295 -22.91 -16.90 8.09
C GLN A 295 -22.40 -18.14 7.35
N PRO A 296 -22.28 -18.11 6.01
CA PRO A 296 -21.76 -19.25 5.26
C PRO A 296 -20.29 -19.54 5.58
N ASP A 297 -19.86 -20.78 5.39
CA ASP A 297 -18.43 -21.13 5.43
C ASP A 297 -17.65 -20.27 4.44
N HIS A 298 -16.39 -19.95 4.76
CA HIS A 298 -15.52 -19.07 3.96
C HIS A 298 -15.96 -17.60 3.83
N VAL A 299 -17.10 -17.23 4.42
CA VAL A 299 -17.50 -15.83 4.60
C VAL A 299 -17.06 -15.39 5.99
N PHE A 300 -16.38 -14.26 6.09
CA PHE A 300 -15.78 -13.78 7.32
C PHE A 300 -16.04 -12.31 7.56
N TYR A 301 -16.17 -11.93 8.83
CA TYR A 301 -15.96 -10.56 9.27
C TYR A 301 -14.46 -10.23 9.38
N PRO A 302 -14.07 -8.94 9.47
CA PRO A 302 -12.67 -8.52 9.39
C PRO A 302 -11.73 -9.26 10.35
N ASN A 303 -12.10 -9.38 11.62
CA ASN A 303 -11.25 -10.07 12.60
C ASN A 303 -11.24 -11.59 12.43
N GLU A 304 -12.26 -12.16 11.81
CA GLU A 304 -12.39 -13.60 11.59
C GLU A 304 -11.53 -14.05 10.41
N PHE A 305 -11.45 -13.26 9.33
CA PHE A 305 -10.62 -13.63 8.18
C PHE A 305 -9.14 -13.68 8.55
N ILE A 306 -8.65 -12.72 9.34
CA ILE A 306 -7.25 -12.74 9.80
C ILE A 306 -6.97 -13.98 10.66
N LYS A 307 -7.91 -14.35 11.53
CA LYS A 307 -7.78 -15.58 12.33
C LYS A 307 -7.78 -16.81 11.45
N PHE A 308 -8.64 -16.85 10.42
CA PHE A 308 -8.68 -17.95 9.47
C PHE A 308 -7.36 -18.11 8.71
N VAL A 309 -6.82 -17.04 8.13
CA VAL A 309 -5.53 -17.06 7.42
C VAL A 309 -4.41 -17.55 8.34
N LYS A 310 -4.36 -17.06 9.58
CA LYS A 310 -3.36 -17.50 10.58
C LYS A 310 -3.56 -18.90 11.11
N SER A 311 -4.77 -19.45 11.02
CA SER A 311 -5.07 -20.81 11.46
C SER A 311 -4.54 -21.85 10.48
N GLN A 312 -4.21 -21.45 9.24
CA GLN A 312 -3.50 -22.32 8.30
C GLN A 312 -2.03 -22.38 8.72
N THR A 313 -1.61 -23.55 9.18
CA THR A 313 -0.24 -23.79 9.66
C THR A 313 0.45 -24.96 8.96
N LYS A 314 -0.28 -25.71 8.12
CA LYS A 314 0.28 -26.80 7.35
C LYS A 314 1.06 -26.20 6.18
N THR A 315 2.38 -26.37 6.17
CA THR A 315 3.20 -26.02 5.01
C THR A 315 2.83 -26.92 3.84
N VAL A 316 2.38 -26.29 2.75
CA VAL A 316 1.96 -26.95 1.49
C VAL A 316 2.74 -26.43 0.29
N LEU A 317 3.47 -25.33 0.44
CA LEU A 317 4.34 -24.75 -0.60
C LEU A 317 5.76 -24.58 -0.05
N SER A 318 6.75 -24.98 -0.82
CA SER A 318 8.18 -24.75 -0.57
C SER A 318 8.60 -23.33 -0.97
N GLY A 319 9.74 -22.87 -0.46
CA GLY A 319 10.28 -21.54 -0.82
C GLY A 319 10.47 -21.37 -2.33
N ASN A 320 10.97 -22.40 -3.02
CA ASN A 320 11.14 -22.37 -4.48
C ASN A 320 9.79 -22.26 -5.21
N GLU A 321 8.76 -22.96 -4.74
CA GLU A 321 7.41 -22.86 -5.32
C GLU A 321 6.82 -21.47 -5.09
N ILE A 322 7.01 -20.90 -3.90
CA ILE A 322 6.61 -19.51 -3.61
C ILE A 322 7.30 -18.56 -4.60
N ASP A 323 8.63 -18.61 -4.74
CA ASP A 323 9.37 -17.74 -5.65
C ASP A 323 8.89 -17.86 -7.11
N MET A 324 8.59 -19.09 -7.55
CA MET A 324 8.02 -19.34 -8.88
C MET A 324 6.61 -18.74 -9.03
N ILE A 325 5.76 -18.89 -8.01
CA ILE A 325 4.41 -18.30 -8.00
C ILE A 325 4.50 -16.78 -8.05
N LEU A 326 5.34 -16.16 -7.22
CA LEU A 326 5.51 -14.71 -7.19
C LEU A 326 5.95 -14.19 -8.56
N SER A 327 6.97 -14.82 -9.15
CA SER A 327 7.47 -14.45 -10.48
C SER A 327 6.40 -14.62 -11.57
N ALA A 328 5.63 -15.72 -11.54
CA ALA A 328 4.58 -15.98 -12.50
C ALA A 328 3.45 -14.94 -12.40
N VAL A 329 3.01 -14.65 -11.18
CA VAL A 329 1.98 -13.64 -10.92
C VAL A 329 2.46 -12.26 -11.39
N GLU A 330 3.64 -11.82 -10.96
CA GLU A 330 4.22 -10.53 -11.34
C GLU A 330 4.37 -10.36 -12.86
N SER A 331 4.91 -11.37 -13.55
CA SER A 331 5.11 -11.32 -15.01
C SER A 331 3.81 -11.32 -15.83
N SER A 332 2.70 -11.75 -15.23
CA SER A 332 1.39 -11.84 -15.87
C SER A 332 0.47 -10.65 -15.59
N MET A 333 0.87 -9.77 -14.67
CA MET A 333 0.06 -8.61 -14.30
C MET A 333 -0.10 -7.66 -15.47
N VAL A 334 -1.33 -7.16 -15.63
CA VAL A 334 -1.53 -5.96 -16.43
C VAL A 334 -1.07 -4.76 -15.59
N GLU A 335 -0.10 -4.01 -16.13
CA GLU A 335 0.42 -2.81 -15.47
C GLU A 335 -0.72 -1.88 -15.00
N PRO A 336 -0.76 -1.52 -13.70
CA PRO A 336 -1.78 -0.63 -13.17
C PRO A 336 -1.80 0.70 -13.93
N SER A 337 -2.89 0.94 -14.64
CA SER A 337 -3.09 2.18 -15.39
C SER A 337 -4.57 2.55 -15.41
N PHE A 338 -4.85 3.85 -15.51
CA PHE A 338 -6.23 4.35 -15.68
C PHE A 338 -6.92 3.69 -16.89
N GLU A 339 -6.15 3.40 -17.94
CA GLU A 339 -6.67 2.71 -19.12
C GLU A 339 -7.01 1.23 -18.83
N ALA A 340 -6.16 0.50 -18.11
CA ALA A 340 -6.44 -0.87 -17.69
C ALA A 340 -7.69 -0.95 -16.79
N GLU A 341 -7.80 -0.05 -15.81
CA GLU A 341 -8.98 0.04 -14.92
C GLU A 341 -10.24 0.38 -15.73
N LYS A 342 -10.17 1.32 -16.66
CA LYS A 342 -11.30 1.69 -17.53
C LYS A 342 -11.72 0.55 -18.46
N LYS A 343 -10.76 -0.16 -19.06
CA LYS A 343 -11.02 -1.34 -19.91
C LYS A 343 -11.69 -2.43 -19.10
N HIS A 344 -11.15 -2.73 -17.92
CA HIS A 344 -11.74 -3.71 -17.00
C HIS A 344 -13.19 -3.34 -16.63
N LYS A 345 -13.44 -2.10 -16.18
CA LYS A 345 -14.80 -1.64 -15.86
C LYS A 345 -15.77 -1.70 -17.05
N THR A 346 -15.27 -1.44 -18.26
CA THR A 346 -16.07 -1.52 -19.48
C THR A 346 -16.45 -2.97 -19.79
N TYR A 347 -15.48 -3.88 -19.69
CA TYR A 347 -15.69 -5.32 -19.86
C TYR A 347 -16.70 -5.88 -18.84
N VAL A 348 -16.55 -5.53 -17.56
CA VAL A 348 -17.51 -5.93 -16.51
C VAL A 348 -18.92 -5.43 -16.83
N LYS A 349 -19.09 -4.19 -17.31
CA LYS A 349 -20.40 -3.67 -17.72
C LYS A 349 -20.99 -4.42 -18.90
N GLN A 350 -20.18 -4.80 -19.89
CA GLN A 350 -20.65 -5.63 -21.01
C GLN A 350 -21.14 -7.00 -20.52
N LEU A 351 -20.38 -7.66 -19.63
CA LEU A 351 -20.78 -8.94 -19.03
C LEU A 351 -22.08 -8.85 -18.21
N LEU A 352 -22.40 -7.68 -17.66
CA LEU A 352 -23.64 -7.45 -16.93
C LEU A 352 -24.82 -7.15 -17.87
N ASN A 353 -24.57 -6.52 -19.02
CA ASN A 353 -25.59 -6.14 -20.00
C ASN A 353 -25.96 -7.26 -20.99
N GLU A 354 -25.08 -8.24 -21.20
CA GLU A 354 -25.33 -9.44 -22.02
C GLU A 354 -26.14 -10.53 -21.28
N ARG A 355 -26.66 -10.21 -20.08
CA ARG A 355 -27.40 -11.10 -19.19
C ARG A 355 -28.81 -10.59 -18.97
#